data_AF-A0A6L7CKQ7-F1
#
_entry.id   AF-A0A6L7CKQ7-F1
#
_cell.length_a   1.000
_cell.length_b   1.000
_cell.length_c   1.000
_cell.angle_alpha   90.00
_cell.angle_beta   90.00
_cell.angle_gamma   90.00
#
_symmetry.space_group_name_H-M   'P 1'
#
loop_
_entity.id
_entity.type
_entity.pdbx_description
1 polymer ?
#
loop_
_entity_poly.entity_id
_entity_poly.type
_entity_poly.pdbx_seq_one_letter_code
_entity_poly.pdbx_strand_id
1 'polypeptide(L)'
;PNATWPVHAVITNSTYDGLLYNTDFIKKTLDVKSIHFDSAWVPYTNFSPIYEGKCGMSGGRVEGKVIYETQSTHKLLAAFSQASMIHVKGDVNEETFNEAYMMHTTTSPHYGIVASTETAAAMMKGNAGKRLINGSIERAIKFRKEIKRLRTESDGWFFDVWQPDHIDTTECWPLRSDSTWHGFKNIDNEHMYLDPIKVTLLTPGMEKDGT
;
A
#
# COMPACT_ATOMS: atom_id res chain seq x y z
N PRO A 1 34.31 7.44 -3.76
CA PRO A 1 35.25 8.34 -3.03
C PRO A 1 34.66 9.68 -2.57
N ASN A 2 33.60 10.22 -3.20
CA ASN A 2 32.92 11.46 -2.76
C ASN A 2 31.43 11.23 -2.47
N ALA A 3 31.07 10.12 -1.81
CA ALA A 3 29.67 9.89 -1.45
C ALA A 3 29.24 10.91 -0.38
N THR A 4 28.23 11.71 -0.70
CA THR A 4 27.59 12.63 0.26
C THR A 4 26.36 11.96 0.88
N TRP A 5 25.85 12.57 1.95
CA TRP A 5 24.64 12.08 2.60
C TRP A 5 23.44 12.08 1.62
N PRO A 6 22.59 11.03 1.61
CA PRO A 6 21.43 10.97 0.73
C PRO A 6 20.49 12.16 0.92
N VAL A 7 20.11 12.81 -0.19
CA VAL A 7 19.16 13.94 -0.18
C VAL A 7 17.72 13.53 -0.49
N HIS A 8 17.54 12.32 -1.01
CA HIS A 8 16.25 11.75 -1.38
C HIS A 8 16.26 10.24 -1.16
N ALA A 9 15.14 9.68 -0.69
CA ALA A 9 14.95 8.25 -0.51
C ALA A 9 13.62 7.82 -1.14
N VAL A 10 13.63 6.72 -1.88
CA VAL A 10 12.43 6.14 -2.49
C VAL A 10 12.17 4.77 -1.87
N ILE A 11 10.94 4.54 -1.42
CA ILE A 11 10.52 3.30 -0.76
C ILE A 11 9.21 2.84 -1.40
N THR A 12 9.17 1.63 -1.94
CA THR A 12 7.91 1.06 -2.44
C THR A 12 7.04 0.61 -1.26
N ASN A 13 5.86 1.20 -1.10
CA ASN A 13 4.93 0.85 -0.03
C ASN A 13 3.48 0.85 -0.54
N SER A 14 2.74 -0.26 -0.50
CA SER A 14 3.17 -1.60 -0.07
C SER A 14 4.15 -2.25 -1.06
N THR A 15 4.73 -3.39 -0.69
CA THR A 15 5.26 -4.35 -1.66
C THR A 15 4.15 -4.82 -2.62
N TYR A 16 4.53 -5.50 -3.70
CA TYR A 16 3.58 -6.04 -4.67
C TYR A 16 2.55 -6.99 -4.01
N ASP A 17 3.03 -7.92 -3.19
CA ASP A 17 2.21 -8.91 -2.47
C ASP A 17 1.48 -8.35 -1.24
N GLY A 18 1.47 -7.02 -1.05
CA GLY A 18 0.65 -6.37 -0.03
C GLY A 18 1.28 -6.26 1.35
N LEU A 19 2.60 -6.21 1.46
CA LEU A 19 3.26 -5.90 2.72
C LEU A 19 3.43 -4.39 2.89
N LEU A 20 2.69 -3.83 3.84
CA LEU A 20 2.73 -2.43 4.23
C LEU A 20 3.78 -2.22 5.31
N TYR A 21 4.51 -1.11 5.23
CA TYR A 21 5.46 -0.70 6.26
C TYR A 21 4.77 0.08 7.39
N ASN A 22 5.38 0.08 8.57
CA ASN A 22 5.20 1.12 9.58
C ASN A 22 5.82 2.43 9.07
N THR A 23 5.01 3.30 8.46
CA THR A 23 5.53 4.54 7.88
C THR A 23 5.83 5.58 8.94
N ASP A 24 5.25 5.48 10.14
CA ASP A 24 5.59 6.36 11.26
C ASP A 24 7.01 6.09 11.76
N PHE A 25 7.41 4.82 11.83
CA PHE A 25 8.81 4.44 12.07
C PHE A 25 9.74 5.02 11.00
N ILE A 26 9.42 4.87 9.72
CA ILE A 26 10.25 5.38 8.63
C ILE A 26 10.38 6.91 8.70
N LYS A 27 9.26 7.62 8.85
CA LYS A 27 9.24 9.10 8.96
C LYS A 27 10.07 9.59 10.13
N LYS A 28 10.04 8.86 11.26
CA LYS A 28 10.80 9.20 12.47
C LYS A 28 12.29 8.89 12.34
N THR A 29 12.64 7.73 11.80
CA THR A 29 14.00 7.16 11.90
C THR A 29 14.87 7.46 10.67
N LEU A 30 14.29 7.59 9.47
CA LEU A 30 15.06 7.81 8.26
C LEU A 30 15.45 9.28 8.13
N ASP A 31 16.71 9.62 8.38
CA ASP A 31 17.24 10.99 8.40
C ASP A 31 17.53 11.54 6.99
N VAL A 32 16.54 11.50 6.12
CA VAL A 32 16.57 12.05 4.75
C VAL A 32 15.48 13.10 4.60
N LYS A 33 15.83 14.28 4.10
CA LYS A 33 14.92 15.44 3.99
C LYS A 33 13.76 15.25 2.98
N SER A 34 13.87 14.29 2.07
CA SER A 34 12.89 14.05 1.02
C SER A 34 12.63 12.55 0.91
N ILE A 35 11.43 12.10 1.28
CA ILE A 35 11.07 10.68 1.29
C ILE A 35 9.89 10.49 0.35
N HIS A 36 10.07 9.67 -0.68
CA HIS A 36 9.04 9.32 -1.64
C HIS A 36 8.61 7.87 -1.44
N PHE A 37 7.34 7.69 -1.06
CA PHE A 37 6.70 6.39 -1.06
C PHE A 37 6.08 6.12 -2.43
N ASP A 38 6.65 5.20 -3.20
CA ASP A 38 5.97 4.67 -4.39
C ASP A 38 4.78 3.82 -3.91
N SER A 39 3.60 4.44 -3.97
CA SER A 39 2.35 3.93 -3.41
C SER A 39 1.37 3.53 -4.51
N ALA A 40 1.90 3.16 -5.69
CA ALA A 40 1.09 2.80 -6.84
C ALA A 40 0.11 1.64 -6.57
N TRP A 41 0.45 0.75 -5.63
CA TRP A 41 -0.35 -0.43 -5.26
C TRP A 41 -1.34 -0.19 -4.12
N VAL A 42 -1.38 1.00 -3.51
CA VAL A 42 -2.21 1.28 -2.34
C VAL A 42 -2.91 2.65 -2.37
N PRO A 43 -3.55 3.06 -3.50
CA PRO A 43 -4.20 4.37 -3.64
C PRO A 43 -5.44 4.57 -2.74
N TYR A 44 -5.85 3.55 -1.97
CA TYR A 44 -7.05 3.53 -1.15
C TYR A 44 -6.80 3.73 0.35
N THR A 45 -5.55 3.86 0.77
CA THR A 45 -5.16 3.85 2.20
C THR A 45 -5.81 4.95 3.02
N ASN A 46 -6.16 6.10 2.42
CA ASN A 46 -6.81 7.19 3.13
C ASN A 46 -8.30 6.94 3.47
N PHE A 47 -8.90 5.86 2.96
CA PHE A 47 -10.36 5.64 3.04
C PHE A 47 -10.76 4.53 4.03
N SER A 48 -9.81 3.91 4.74
CA SER A 48 -10.09 2.96 5.81
C SER A 48 -9.09 3.12 6.97
N PRO A 49 -9.56 3.11 8.23
CA PRO A 49 -8.71 3.32 9.39
C PRO A 49 -7.66 2.22 9.60
N ILE A 50 -7.84 1.03 9.02
CA ILE A 50 -6.86 -0.07 9.17
C ILE A 50 -5.48 0.29 8.58
N TYR A 51 -5.44 1.26 7.66
CA TYR A 51 -4.21 1.72 6.99
C TYR A 51 -3.54 2.91 7.68
N GLU A 52 -4.09 3.42 8.79
CA GLU A 52 -3.46 4.48 9.58
C GLU A 52 -2.08 4.00 10.10
N GLY A 53 -1.09 4.90 10.05
CA GLY A 53 0.33 4.63 10.35
C GLY A 53 1.06 3.78 9.29
N LYS A 54 0.39 3.39 8.20
CA LYS A 54 0.90 2.43 7.20
C LYS A 54 1.02 3.00 5.77
N CYS A 55 0.73 4.29 5.59
CA CYS A 55 0.94 5.02 4.34
C CYS A 55 1.71 6.34 4.56
N GLY A 56 2.35 6.86 3.52
CA GLY A 56 3.12 8.10 3.55
C GLY A 56 2.27 9.33 3.92
N MET A 57 1.02 9.38 3.44
CA MET A 57 0.07 10.46 3.74
C MET A 57 -0.56 10.36 5.13
N SER A 58 -0.44 9.23 5.83
CA SER A 58 -0.94 9.11 7.21
C SER A 58 -0.25 10.11 8.16
N GLY A 59 -0.98 10.55 9.18
CA GLY A 59 -0.54 11.53 10.17
C GLY A 59 -0.33 12.95 9.61
N GLY A 60 0.34 13.79 10.39
CA GLY A 60 0.62 15.18 10.05
C GLY A 60 1.85 15.37 9.16
N ARG A 61 2.25 16.64 9.00
CA ARG A 61 3.54 17.02 8.42
C ARG A 61 4.70 16.55 9.30
N VAL A 62 5.83 16.21 8.69
CA VAL A 62 7.08 15.88 9.41
C VAL A 62 8.03 17.07 9.30
N GLU A 63 8.52 17.57 10.43
CA GLU A 63 9.40 18.73 10.47
C GLU A 63 10.71 18.47 9.69
N GLY A 64 11.15 19.45 8.90
CA GLY A 64 12.38 19.35 8.10
C GLY A 64 12.33 18.32 6.96
N LYS A 65 11.20 17.64 6.73
CA LYS A 65 11.03 16.65 5.66
C LYS A 65 9.88 17.00 4.73
N VAL A 66 10.00 16.57 3.47
CA VAL A 66 8.90 16.50 2.51
C VAL A 66 8.62 15.04 2.18
N ILE A 67 7.34 14.66 2.27
CA ILE A 67 6.87 13.30 2.00
C ILE A 67 6.06 13.30 0.71
N TYR A 68 6.38 12.38 -0.19
CA TYR A 68 5.63 12.16 -1.42
C TYR A 68 4.93 10.80 -1.40
N GLU A 69 3.75 10.74 -2.01
CA GLU A 69 3.20 9.49 -2.54
C GLU A 69 2.93 9.66 -4.04
N THR A 70 3.34 8.66 -4.82
CA THR A 70 2.88 8.51 -6.20
C THR A 70 1.91 7.35 -6.28
N GLN A 71 0.72 7.59 -6.80
CA GLN A 71 -0.37 6.62 -6.82
C GLN A 71 -0.89 6.44 -8.24
N SER A 72 -0.91 5.20 -8.74
CA SER A 72 -1.60 4.88 -9.99
C SER A 72 -3.09 4.70 -9.72
N THR A 73 -3.86 5.78 -9.86
CA THR A 73 -5.31 5.80 -9.64
C THR A 73 -6.01 4.68 -10.43
N HIS A 74 -5.53 4.40 -11.65
CA HIS A 74 -6.09 3.37 -12.53
C HIS A 74 -5.79 1.92 -12.14
N LYS A 75 -4.93 1.65 -11.15
CA LYS A 75 -4.60 0.28 -10.74
C LYS A 75 -5.66 -0.30 -9.81
N LEU A 76 -5.98 0.42 -8.74
CA LEU A 76 -6.81 -0.08 -7.63
C LEU A 76 -7.90 0.91 -7.18
N LEU A 77 -8.07 2.02 -7.91
CA LEU A 77 -9.31 2.81 -7.92
C LEU A 77 -9.94 2.76 -9.32
N ALA A 78 -10.96 3.57 -9.57
CA ALA A 78 -11.69 3.61 -10.83
C ALA A 78 -11.34 4.87 -11.63
N ALA A 79 -10.27 4.81 -12.43
CA ALA A 79 -9.88 5.85 -13.38
C ALA A 79 -9.33 5.23 -14.67
N PHE A 80 -9.24 6.00 -15.75
CA PHE A 80 -8.67 5.51 -17.00
C PHE A 80 -7.18 5.21 -16.87
N SER A 81 -6.68 4.26 -17.66
CA SER A 81 -5.24 4.01 -17.80
C SER A 81 -4.46 5.32 -17.98
N GLN A 82 -3.25 5.38 -17.42
CA GLN A 82 -2.40 6.57 -17.30
C GLN A 82 -2.81 7.59 -16.22
N ALA A 83 -4.02 7.51 -15.65
CA ALA A 83 -4.40 8.35 -14.51
C ALA A 83 -3.53 8.06 -13.26
N SER A 84 -2.80 9.06 -12.82
CA SER A 84 -1.88 9.00 -11.67
C SER A 84 -1.98 10.28 -10.84
N MET A 85 -1.61 10.21 -9.58
CA MET A 85 -1.55 11.35 -8.66
C MET A 85 -0.19 11.42 -7.97
N ILE A 86 0.29 12.66 -7.77
CA ILE A 86 1.40 12.96 -6.86
C ILE A 86 0.81 13.69 -5.66
N HIS A 87 0.94 13.10 -4.48
CA HIS A 87 0.54 13.73 -3.22
C HIS A 87 1.78 14.23 -2.48
N VAL A 88 1.73 15.47 -2.01
CA VAL A 88 2.84 16.12 -1.29
C VAL A 88 2.38 16.45 0.13
N LYS A 89 3.16 16.05 1.13
CA LYS A 89 3.00 16.47 2.53
C LYS A 89 4.31 17.07 3.03
N GLY A 90 4.36 18.39 3.07
CA GLY A 90 5.55 19.19 3.36
C GLY A 90 5.63 20.38 2.39
N ASP A 91 6.73 21.13 2.46
CA ASP A 91 6.94 22.28 1.58
C ASP A 91 7.80 21.87 0.39
N VAL A 92 7.40 22.33 -0.79
CA VAL A 92 8.19 22.29 -2.02
C VAL A 92 8.31 23.71 -2.57
N ASN A 93 9.37 23.99 -3.34
CA ASN A 93 9.36 25.20 -4.16
C ASN A 93 8.38 24.95 -5.31
N GLU A 94 7.23 25.62 -5.27
CA GLU A 94 6.11 25.40 -6.19
C GLU A 94 6.51 25.62 -7.65
N GLU A 95 7.23 26.71 -7.95
CA GLU A 95 7.70 27.03 -9.30
C GLU A 95 8.62 25.94 -9.83
N THR A 96 9.64 25.53 -9.04
CA THR A 96 10.59 24.49 -9.43
C THR A 96 9.92 23.13 -9.59
N PHE A 97 8.95 22.81 -8.72
CA PHE A 97 8.20 21.56 -8.82
C PHE A 97 7.28 21.56 -10.04
N ASN A 98 6.65 22.69 -10.37
CA ASN A 98 5.81 22.84 -11.55
C ASN A 98 6.63 22.80 -12.85
N GLU A 99 7.84 23.37 -12.86
CA GLU A 99 8.79 23.20 -13.98
C GLU A 99 9.09 21.71 -14.22
N ALA A 100 9.41 20.96 -13.15
CA ALA A 100 9.62 19.52 -13.26
C ALA A 100 8.37 18.76 -13.74
N TYR A 101 7.18 19.17 -13.28
CA TYR A 101 5.92 18.60 -13.75
C TYR A 101 5.69 18.85 -15.25
N MET A 102 5.90 20.08 -15.73
CA MET A 102 5.72 20.46 -17.13
C MET A 102 6.75 19.80 -18.05
N MET A 103 7.98 19.53 -17.57
CA MET A 103 9.00 18.79 -18.35
C MET A 103 8.55 17.37 -18.75
N HIS A 104 7.62 16.76 -18.00
CA HIS A 104 7.13 15.39 -18.26
C HIS A 104 5.66 15.33 -18.71
N THR A 105 4.95 16.45 -18.68
CA THR A 105 3.54 16.51 -19.04
C THR A 105 3.38 17.07 -20.45
N THR A 106 2.63 16.38 -21.30
CA THR A 106 2.33 16.89 -22.64
C THR A 106 1.58 18.22 -22.58
N THR A 107 1.83 19.10 -23.54
CA THR A 107 1.13 20.38 -23.69
C THR A 107 -0.34 20.21 -24.10
N SER A 108 -0.75 19.01 -24.52
CA SER A 108 -2.11 18.68 -24.95
C SER A 108 -2.65 17.46 -24.17
N PRO A 109 -2.98 17.60 -22.87
CA PRO A 109 -3.42 16.49 -22.04
C PRO A 109 -4.79 15.96 -22.46
N HIS A 110 -5.03 14.68 -22.21
CA HIS A 110 -6.32 14.05 -22.50
C HIS A 110 -7.34 14.34 -21.38
N TYR A 111 -8.35 15.15 -21.68
CA TYR A 111 -9.31 15.64 -20.69
C TYR A 111 -10.14 14.53 -20.05
N GLY A 112 -10.41 13.43 -20.76
CA GLY A 112 -11.06 12.26 -20.17
C GLY A 112 -10.23 11.62 -19.06
N ILE A 113 -8.89 11.61 -19.18
CA ILE A 113 -8.00 11.04 -18.16
C ILE A 113 -8.03 11.96 -16.93
N VAL A 114 -7.92 13.27 -17.14
CA VAL A 114 -8.05 14.29 -16.08
C VAL A 114 -9.38 14.14 -15.34
N ALA A 115 -10.50 14.11 -16.06
CA ALA A 115 -11.83 13.96 -15.47
C ALA A 115 -12.01 12.64 -14.72
N SER A 116 -11.46 11.53 -15.24
CA SER A 116 -11.52 10.24 -14.53
C SER A 116 -10.72 10.24 -13.23
N THR A 117 -9.61 10.99 -13.19
CA THR A 117 -8.76 11.15 -12.01
C THR A 117 -9.53 11.90 -10.91
N GLU A 118 -10.22 12.99 -11.26
CA GLU A 118 -11.09 13.73 -10.34
C GLU A 118 -12.32 12.93 -9.92
N THR A 119 -12.94 12.21 -10.86
CA THR A 119 -14.11 11.36 -10.59
C THR A 119 -13.76 10.26 -9.59
N ALA A 120 -12.58 9.65 -9.68
CA ALA A 120 -12.12 8.66 -8.70
C ALA A 120 -12.02 9.26 -7.28
N ALA A 121 -11.52 10.50 -7.16
CA ALA A 121 -11.50 11.21 -5.88
C ALA A 121 -12.92 11.46 -5.35
N ALA A 122 -13.86 11.86 -6.23
CA ALA A 122 -15.26 12.06 -5.86
C ALA A 122 -15.94 10.76 -5.41
N MET A 123 -15.70 9.64 -6.10
CA MET A 123 -16.19 8.31 -5.71
C MET A 123 -15.73 7.90 -4.32
N MET A 124 -14.50 8.28 -3.94
CA MET A 124 -13.91 7.96 -2.64
C MET A 124 -14.25 8.98 -1.54
N LYS A 125 -15.02 10.03 -1.85
CA LYS A 125 -15.34 11.08 -0.88
C LYS A 125 -16.31 10.61 0.20
N GLY A 126 -15.97 10.86 1.46
CA GLY A 126 -16.86 10.69 2.61
C GLY A 126 -17.31 9.24 2.85
N ASN A 127 -18.55 9.06 3.30
CA ASN A 127 -19.08 7.75 3.69
C ASN A 127 -19.22 6.77 2.51
N ALA A 128 -19.41 7.27 1.28
CA ALA A 128 -19.48 6.43 0.09
C ALA A 128 -18.13 5.71 -0.14
N GLY A 129 -17.03 6.47 -0.15
CA GLY A 129 -15.69 5.90 -0.28
C GLY A 129 -15.35 4.90 0.83
N LYS A 130 -15.63 5.26 2.09
CA LYS A 130 -15.45 4.34 3.23
C LYS A 130 -16.20 3.02 3.03
N ARG A 131 -17.47 3.07 2.59
CA ARG A 131 -18.28 1.86 2.33
C ARG A 131 -17.73 1.03 1.17
N LEU A 132 -17.24 1.66 0.10
CA LEU A 132 -16.65 0.95 -1.04
C LEU A 132 -15.39 0.18 -0.62
N ILE A 133 -14.49 0.82 0.12
CA ILE A 133 -13.26 0.19 0.60
C ILE A 133 -13.55 -0.87 1.67
N ASN A 134 -14.43 -0.59 2.64
CA ASN A 134 -14.85 -1.60 3.62
C ASN A 134 -15.45 -2.84 2.95
N GLY A 135 -16.33 -2.65 1.96
CA GLY A 135 -16.91 -3.78 1.23
C GLY A 135 -15.86 -4.59 0.46
N SER A 136 -14.80 -3.95 -0.05
CA SER A 136 -13.67 -4.65 -0.68
C SER A 136 -12.91 -5.52 0.33
N ILE A 137 -12.58 -4.94 1.49
CA ILE A 137 -11.90 -5.63 2.59
C ILE A 137 -12.73 -6.80 3.10
N GLU A 138 -14.03 -6.60 3.35
CA GLU A 138 -14.97 -7.63 3.79
C GLU A 138 -15.01 -8.81 2.81
N ARG A 139 -15.10 -8.54 1.50
CA ARG A 139 -15.09 -9.58 0.47
C ARG A 139 -13.76 -10.33 0.41
N ALA A 140 -12.63 -9.63 0.54
CA ALA A 140 -11.31 -10.26 0.54
C ALA A 140 -11.15 -11.18 1.76
N ILE A 141 -11.53 -10.73 2.96
CA ILE A 141 -11.51 -11.54 4.18
C ILE A 141 -12.47 -12.72 4.07
N LYS A 142 -13.68 -12.52 3.52
CA LYS A 142 -14.62 -13.61 3.27
C LYS A 142 -14.01 -14.68 2.35
N PHE A 143 -13.41 -14.27 1.23
CA PHE A 143 -12.75 -15.18 0.31
C PHE A 143 -11.60 -15.95 0.97
N ARG A 144 -10.76 -15.28 1.77
CA ARG A 144 -9.70 -15.93 2.57
C ARG A 144 -10.26 -17.02 3.48
N LYS A 145 -11.34 -16.73 4.21
CA LYS A 145 -12.03 -17.69 5.09
C LYS A 145 -12.65 -18.84 4.28
N GLU A 146 -13.19 -18.58 3.10
CA GLU A 146 -13.73 -19.61 2.21
C GLU A 146 -12.66 -20.57 1.70
N ILE A 147 -11.47 -20.07 1.33
CA ILE A 147 -10.35 -20.93 0.94
C ILE A 147 -9.92 -21.82 2.11
N LYS A 148 -9.77 -21.25 3.32
CA LYS A 148 -9.42 -22.04 4.52
C LYS A 148 -10.49 -23.09 4.87
N ARG A 149 -11.77 -22.76 4.73
CA ARG A 149 -12.88 -23.71 4.93
C ARG A 149 -12.82 -24.85 3.91
N LEU A 150 -12.72 -24.52 2.61
CA LEU A 150 -12.66 -25.53 1.54
C LEU A 150 -11.40 -26.39 1.63
N ARG A 151 -10.28 -25.84 2.10
CA ARG A 151 -9.06 -26.61 2.40
C ARG A 151 -9.31 -27.71 3.43
N THR A 152 -10.16 -27.47 4.43
CA THR A 152 -10.50 -28.47 5.46
C THR A 152 -11.56 -29.46 4.99
N GLU A 153 -12.52 -29.02 4.16
CA GLU A 153 -13.65 -29.84 3.72
C GLU A 153 -13.37 -30.69 2.47
N SER A 154 -12.40 -30.30 1.64
CA SER A 154 -12.08 -31.01 0.40
C SER A 154 -11.25 -32.26 0.68
N ASP A 155 -11.46 -33.31 -0.11
CA ASP A 155 -10.62 -34.50 -0.09
C ASP A 155 -9.33 -34.28 -0.90
N GLY A 156 -8.20 -34.71 -0.35
CA GLY A 156 -6.88 -34.57 -0.98
C GLY A 156 -6.24 -33.18 -0.85
N TRP A 157 -5.49 -32.78 -1.88
CA TRP A 157 -4.79 -31.50 -1.88
C TRP A 157 -5.74 -30.33 -2.17
N PHE A 158 -5.46 -29.19 -1.56
CA PHE A 158 -6.16 -27.94 -1.85
C PHE A 158 -5.19 -26.76 -1.78
N PHE A 159 -5.60 -25.62 -2.34
CA PHE A 159 -4.88 -24.36 -2.16
C PHE A 159 -4.76 -23.99 -0.67
N ASP A 160 -3.76 -23.20 -0.34
CA ASP A 160 -3.71 -22.48 0.93
C ASP A 160 -3.62 -20.98 0.69
N VAL A 161 -3.76 -20.19 1.76
CA VAL A 161 -3.58 -18.75 1.73
C VAL A 161 -2.36 -18.36 2.56
N TRP A 162 -1.51 -17.52 1.99
CA TRP A 162 -0.41 -16.88 2.73
C TRP A 162 -0.96 -15.77 3.63
N GLN A 163 -1.19 -16.12 4.90
CA GLN A 163 -1.79 -15.27 5.93
C GLN A 163 -1.57 -15.86 7.33
N PRO A 164 -1.85 -15.11 8.42
CA PRO A 164 -1.89 -15.67 9.77
C PRO A 164 -2.87 -16.83 9.92
N ASP A 165 -2.62 -17.67 10.94
CA ASP A 165 -3.49 -18.80 11.26
C ASP A 165 -4.92 -18.36 11.61
N HIS A 166 -5.04 -17.20 12.28
CA HIS A 166 -6.32 -16.59 12.64
C HIS A 166 -6.46 -15.19 12.04
N ILE A 167 -7.58 -14.95 11.34
CA ILE A 167 -7.91 -13.67 10.68
C ILE A 167 -9.32 -13.18 11.10
N ASP A 168 -9.60 -13.33 12.38
CA ASP A 168 -10.94 -13.09 12.96
C ASP A 168 -11.26 -11.60 13.10
N THR A 169 -10.21 -10.78 13.05
CA THR A 169 -10.19 -9.32 13.12
C THR A 169 -9.96 -8.71 11.73
N THR A 170 -10.63 -7.58 11.46
CA THR A 170 -10.45 -6.79 10.24
C THR A 170 -9.40 -5.71 10.47
N GLU A 171 -8.16 -6.04 10.12
CA GLU A 171 -7.00 -5.14 10.23
C GLU A 171 -5.95 -5.51 9.18
N CYS A 172 -4.92 -4.68 9.03
CA CYS A 172 -3.70 -5.12 8.36
C CYS A 172 -2.89 -5.97 9.34
N TRP A 173 -2.92 -7.29 9.19
CA TRP A 173 -2.38 -8.19 10.22
C TRP A 173 -0.86 -8.03 10.36
N PRO A 174 -0.34 -7.79 11.57
CA PRO A 174 1.10 -7.63 11.77
C PRO A 174 1.83 -8.94 11.52
N LEU A 175 2.98 -8.86 10.84
CA LEU A 175 3.91 -9.98 10.75
C LEU A 175 4.74 -9.97 12.04
N ARG A 176 4.74 -11.10 12.74
CA ARG A 176 5.31 -11.21 14.10
C ARG A 176 6.42 -12.25 14.11
N SER A 177 7.52 -11.92 14.79
CA SER A 177 8.66 -12.82 14.99
C SER A 177 8.31 -14.19 15.65
N ASP A 178 7.22 -14.26 16.40
CA ASP A 178 6.72 -15.49 17.04
C ASP A 178 5.85 -16.36 16.13
N SER A 179 5.57 -15.89 14.91
CA SER A 179 4.73 -16.56 13.92
C SER A 179 5.58 -17.01 12.73
N THR A 180 5.27 -18.18 12.16
CA THR A 180 6.08 -18.75 11.06
C THR A 180 5.37 -18.71 9.71
N TRP A 181 4.08 -18.37 9.66
CA TRP A 181 3.26 -18.41 8.43
C TRP A 181 3.84 -17.58 7.28
N HIS A 182 4.56 -16.48 7.60
CA HIS A 182 5.15 -15.59 6.60
C HIS A 182 6.51 -16.03 6.07
N GLY A 183 7.17 -17.02 6.69
CA GLY A 183 8.47 -17.55 6.23
C GLY A 183 9.68 -16.64 6.43
N PHE A 184 9.52 -15.35 6.78
CA PHE A 184 10.64 -14.46 7.08
C PHE A 184 11.33 -14.82 8.40
N LYS A 185 12.66 -14.98 8.36
CA LYS A 185 13.49 -15.24 9.54
C LYS A 185 13.77 -13.93 10.28
N ASN A 186 13.64 -13.95 11.61
CA ASN A 186 14.00 -12.83 12.50
C ASN A 186 13.39 -11.49 12.07
N ILE A 187 12.12 -11.49 11.64
CA ILE A 187 11.44 -10.25 11.25
C ILE A 187 11.27 -9.31 12.45
N ASP A 188 11.44 -8.01 12.21
CA ASP A 188 11.13 -6.98 13.20
C ASP A 188 9.62 -6.95 13.50
N ASN A 189 9.25 -6.91 14.78
CA ASN A 189 7.86 -6.70 15.19
C ASN A 189 7.45 -5.24 14.94
N GLU A 190 6.14 -5.00 14.80
CA GLU A 190 5.57 -3.65 14.56
C GLU A 190 6.13 -2.96 13.31
N HIS A 191 6.68 -3.74 12.37
CA HIS A 191 7.36 -3.25 11.18
C HIS A 191 6.53 -3.46 9.91
N MET A 192 6.07 -4.68 9.66
CA MET A 192 5.33 -5.05 8.45
C MET A 192 3.90 -5.52 8.77
N TYR A 193 2.97 -5.20 7.88
CA TYR A 193 1.57 -5.56 7.99
C TYR A 193 1.04 -6.11 6.67
N LEU A 194 0.23 -7.17 6.71
CA LEU A 194 -0.39 -7.75 5.53
C LEU A 194 -1.69 -7.01 5.17
N ASP A 195 -1.77 -6.47 3.96
CA ASP A 195 -2.98 -5.87 3.41
C ASP A 195 -4.05 -6.94 3.11
N PRO A 196 -5.26 -6.86 3.69
CA PRO A 196 -6.30 -7.87 3.50
C PRO A 196 -6.67 -8.13 2.04
N ILE A 197 -6.63 -7.11 1.18
CA ILE A 197 -7.11 -7.23 -0.21
C ILE A 197 -6.11 -7.89 -1.17
N LYS A 198 -4.86 -8.08 -0.76
CA LYS A 198 -3.82 -8.75 -1.55
C LYS A 198 -3.74 -10.22 -1.16
N VAL A 199 -4.58 -11.04 -1.80
CA VAL A 199 -4.73 -12.46 -1.46
C VAL A 199 -3.74 -13.32 -2.25
N THR A 200 -2.69 -13.79 -1.58
CA THR A 200 -1.72 -14.73 -2.15
C THR A 200 -2.13 -16.18 -1.87
N LEU A 201 -2.39 -16.95 -2.92
CA LEU A 201 -2.68 -18.38 -2.84
C LEU A 201 -1.40 -19.19 -2.99
N LEU A 202 -1.28 -20.25 -2.19
CA LEU A 202 -0.18 -21.20 -2.23
C LEU A 202 -0.65 -22.51 -2.88
N THR A 203 0.12 -22.99 -3.84
CA THR A 203 -0.03 -24.34 -4.40
C THR A 203 0.85 -25.33 -3.64
N PRO A 204 0.54 -26.64 -3.67
CA PRO A 204 1.46 -27.67 -3.19
C PRO A 204 2.82 -27.57 -3.92
N GLY A 205 3.92 -27.82 -3.21
CA GLY A 205 5.26 -27.85 -3.80
C GLY A 205 6.40 -27.40 -2.90
N MET A 206 6.11 -26.78 -1.75
CA MET A 206 7.10 -26.41 -0.75
C MET A 206 6.58 -26.67 0.66
N GLU A 207 7.47 -27.07 1.56
CA GLU A 207 7.19 -27.23 3.00
C GLU A 207 7.28 -25.90 3.76
N LYS A 208 6.79 -25.88 5.00
CA LYS A 208 6.78 -24.66 5.83
C LYS A 208 8.17 -24.10 6.15
N ASP A 209 9.21 -24.94 6.11
CA ASP A 209 10.60 -24.54 6.36
C ASP A 209 11.32 -24.03 5.08
N GLY A 210 10.62 -24.06 3.94
CA GLY A 210 11.14 -23.63 2.64
C GLY A 210 11.86 -24.73 1.86
N THR A 211 11.73 -26.00 2.27
CA THR A 211 12.23 -27.16 1.51
C THR A 211 11.25 -27.66 0.45
#